data_AF-A0A7J3ZPH2-F1
#
_entry.id   AF-A0A7J3ZPH2-F1
#
_cell.length_a   1.000
_cell.length_b   1.000
_cell.length_c   1.000
_cell.angle_alpha   90.00
_cell.angle_beta   90.00
_cell.angle_gamma   90.00
#
_symmetry.space_group_name_H-M   'P 1'
#
loop_
_entity.id
_entity.type
_entity.pdbx_description
1 polymer ?
#
loop_
_entity_poly.entity_id
_entity_poly.type
_entity_poly.pdbx_seq_one_letter_code
_entity_poly.pdbx_strand_id
1 'polypeptide(L)' 'MAGDVTSRIVEVDVVVSPLADEPLISDVLAGELEIAVEDFAKGLWRFRWEPAERLRASEKRA' A
#
# COMPACT_ATOMS: atom_id res chain seq x y z
N MET A 1 4.89 -18.19 -6.28
CA MET A 1 4.65 -17.59 -4.96
C MET A 1 5.86 -16.72 -4.66
N ALA A 2 5.75 -15.44 -4.99
CA ALA A 2 6.84 -14.50 -4.77
C ALA A 2 6.88 -14.23 -3.26
N GLY A 3 8.01 -14.53 -2.61
CA GLY A 3 8.09 -14.57 -1.14
C GLY A 3 7.51 -13.32 -0.47
N ASP A 4 6.84 -13.54 0.66
CA ASP A 4 6.35 -12.48 1.53
C ASP A 4 7.53 -11.60 1.93
N VAL A 5 7.48 -10.34 1.51
CA VAL A 5 8.45 -9.31 1.84
C VAL A 5 7.75 -8.30 2.73
N THR A 6 8.48 -7.79 3.71
CA THR A 6 7.98 -6.76 4.61
C THR A 6 8.50 -5.40 4.17
N SER A 7 7.69 -4.37 4.36
CA SER A 7 8.16 -3.00 4.25
C SER A 7 9.17 -2.71 5.36
N ARG A 8 9.76 -1.52 5.30
CA ARG A 8 10.38 -0.91 6.47
C ARG A 8 9.34 -0.59 7.54
N ILE A 9 9.81 -0.35 8.75
CA ILE A 9 9.00 0.17 9.86
C ILE A 9 8.94 1.70 9.74
N VAL A 10 7.73 2.25 9.81
CA VAL A 10 7.45 3.69 9.78
C VAL A 10 6.59 4.01 11.00
N GLU A 11 7.00 5.00 11.79
CA GLU A 11 6.20 5.51 12.91
C GLU A 11 5.10 6.42 12.37
N VAL A 12 3.84 6.19 12.80
CA VAL A 12 2.66 6.90 12.28
C VAL A 12 1.65 7.16 13.37
N ASP A 13 0.87 8.22 13.19
CA ASP A 13 -0.34 8.47 13.97
C ASP A 13 -1.54 7.77 13.31
N VAL A 14 -2.29 6.99 14.09
CA VAL A 14 -3.50 6.30 13.61
C VAL A 14 -4.73 7.10 14.01
N VAL A 15 -5.57 7.43 13.04
CA VAL A 15 -6.89 8.03 13.26
C VAL A 15 -7.96 7.01 12.93
N VAL A 16 -8.82 6.71 13.91
CA VAL A 16 -9.96 5.82 13.73
C VAL A 16 -11.23 6.64 13.53
N SER A 17 -11.89 6.46 12.39
CA SER A 17 -13.14 7.15 12.05
C SER A 17 -14.26 6.13 11.86
N PRO A 18 -15.44 6.31 12.47
CA PRO A 18 -16.59 5.44 12.23
C PRO A 18 -17.22 5.63 10.84
N LEU A 19 -16.80 6.66 10.09
CA LEU A 19 -17.27 6.94 8.74
C LEU A 19 -16.38 6.31 7.66
N ALA A 20 -15.14 5.96 8.01
CA ALA A 20 -14.23 5.29 7.11
C ALA A 20 -14.43 3.79 7.24
N ASP A 21 -14.60 3.13 6.10
CA ASP A 21 -14.96 1.73 6.04
C ASP A 21 -13.85 0.89 5.36
N GLU A 22 -12.75 1.54 5.01
CA GLU A 22 -11.49 0.96 4.54
C GLU A 22 -10.26 1.69 5.15
N PRO A 23 -9.09 1.04 5.21
CA PRO A 23 -7.86 1.68 5.63
C PRO A 23 -7.41 2.74 4.61
N LEU A 24 -7.10 3.93 5.09
CA LEU A 24 -6.53 5.02 4.28
C LEU A 24 -5.10 5.29 4.73
N ILE A 25 -4.20 5.46 3.76
CA ILE A 25 -2.84 5.94 4.00
C ILE A 25 -2.66 7.29 3.30
N SER A 26 -1.88 8.19 3.90
CA SER A 26 -1.53 9.45 3.25
C SER A 26 -0.44 9.23 2.19
N ASP A 27 -0.32 10.17 1.25
CA ASP A 27 0.76 10.16 0.25
C ASP A 27 2.15 10.16 0.91
N VAL A 28 2.28 10.82 2.07
CA VAL A 28 3.52 10.82 2.88
C VAL A 28 3.84 9.40 3.36
N LEU A 29 2.86 8.71 3.94
CA LEU A 29 3.05 7.34 4.41
C LEU A 29 3.33 6.38 3.24
N ALA A 30 2.65 6.54 2.11
CA ALA A 30 2.94 5.77 0.90
C ALA A 30 4.39 5.97 0.44
N GLY A 31 4.90 7.21 0.48
CA GLY A 31 6.28 7.54 0.17
C GLY A 31 7.29 6.89 1.14
N GLU A 32 7.05 6.98 2.45
CA GLU A 32 7.90 6.38 3.48
C GLU A 32 7.95 4.85 3.38
N LEU A 33 6.82 4.21 3.10
CA LEU A 33 6.74 2.76 2.84
C LEU A 33 7.29 2.35 1.48
N GLU A 34 7.72 3.31 0.67
CA GLU A 34 8.24 3.11 -0.67
C GLU A 34 7.25 2.44 -1.62
N ILE A 35 5.96 2.77 -1.49
CA ILE A 35 4.91 2.27 -2.37
C ILE A 35 4.84 3.12 -3.65
N ALA A 36 4.78 2.45 -4.79
CA ALA A 36 4.43 3.04 -6.07
C ALA A 36 3.07 2.50 -6.51
N VAL A 37 2.11 3.40 -6.75
CA VAL A 37 0.81 3.03 -7.32
C VAL A 37 0.93 2.99 -8.84
N GLU A 38 0.47 1.90 -9.43
CA GLU A 38 0.52 1.66 -10.87
C GLU A 38 -0.87 1.86 -11.51
N ASP A 39 -1.95 1.48 -10.82
CA ASP A 39 -3.33 1.73 -11.26
C ASP A 39 -4.27 1.86 -10.05
N PHE A 40 -4.68 3.08 -9.73
CA PHE A 40 -5.59 3.37 -8.60
C PHE A 40 -6.94 2.67 -8.76
N ALA A 41 -7.52 2.66 -9.96
CA ALA A 41 -8.86 2.12 -10.20
C ALA A 41 -8.91 0.60 -10.00
N LYS A 42 -7.77 -0.07 -10.20
CA LYS A 42 -7.63 -1.53 -10.01
C LYS A 42 -6.96 -1.90 -8.68
N GLY A 43 -6.50 -0.93 -7.90
CA GLY A 43 -5.72 -1.16 -6.68
C GLY A 43 -4.39 -1.85 -6.96
N LEU A 44 -3.72 -1.52 -8.08
CA LEU A 44 -2.43 -2.11 -8.45
C LEU A 44 -1.28 -1.24 -7.95
N TRP A 45 -0.32 -1.87 -7.28
CA TRP A 45 0.84 -1.20 -6.69
C TRP A 45 2.05 -2.13 -6.64
N ARG A 46 3.22 -1.60 -6.28
CA ARG A 46 4.43 -2.36 -5.96
C ARG A 46 5.30 -1.58 -4.98
N PHE A 47 6.30 -2.21 -4.39
CA PHE A 47 7.38 -1.45 -3.78
C PHE A 47 8.28 -0.83 -4.86
N ARG A 48 8.83 0.36 -4.61
CA ARG A 48 9.69 1.08 -5.56
C ARG A 48 10.95 0.28 -5.94
N TRP A 49 11.44 -0.57 -5.04
CA TRP A 49 12.60 -1.44 -5.24
C TRP A 49 12.26 -2.76 -5.93
N GLU A 50 10.98 -3.06 -6.15
CA GLU A 50 10.56 -4.22 -6.93
C GLU A 50 10.63 -3.93 -8.44
N PRO A 51 10.90 -4.96 -9.27
CA PRO A 51 10.77 -4.87 -10.73
C PRO A 51 9.37 -4.38 -11.14
N ALA A 52 9.27 -3.68 -12.25
CA ALA A 52 8.01 -3.10 -12.73
C ALA A 52 6.93 -4.16 -13.01
N GLU A 53 7.34 -5.38 -13.35
CA GLU A 53 6.46 -6.51 -13.62
C GLU A 53 5.84 -7.11 -12.34
N ARG A 54 6.38 -6.76 -11.16
CA ARG A 54 5.93 -7.30 -9.88
C ARG A 54 4.78 -6.47 -9.31
N LEU A 55 3.63 -6.57 -9.97
CA LEU A 55 2.38 -5.94 -9.53
C LEU A 55 1.73 -6.70 -8.38
N ARG A 56 1.28 -5.94 -7.39
CA ARG A 56 0.50 -6.37 -6.23
C ARG A 56 -0.90 -5.78 -6.34
N ALA A 57 -1.87 -6.50 -5.79
CA ALA A 57 -3.24 -6.01 -5.68
C ALA A 57 -3.53 -5.64 -4.23
N SER A 58 -4.21 -4.52 -4.02
CA SER A 58 -4.86 -4.22 -2.75
C SER A 58 -5.92 -5.27 -2.44
N GLU A 59 -6.12 -5.53 -1.15
CA GLU A 59 -7.18 -6.43 -0.71
C GLU A 59 -8.54 -5.90 -1.19
N LYS A 60 -9.37 -6.80 -1.71
CA LYS A 60 -10.72 -6.43 -2.13
C LYS A 60 -11.64 -6.58 -0.94
N ARG A 61 -12.55 -5.63 -0.78
CA ARG A 61 -13.66 -5.78 0.15
C ARG A 61 -14.47 -7.01 -0.28
N ALA A 62 -14.64 -7.97 0.63
CA ALA A 62 -15.54 -9.11 0.47
C ALA A 62 -16.98 -8.72 0.81
#